data_AF-A0A925QLQ0-F1
#
_entry.id   AF-A0A925QLQ0-F1
#
_cell.length_a   1.000
_cell.length_b   1.000
_cell.length_c   1.000
_cell.angle_alpha   90.00
_cell.angle_beta   90.00
_cell.angle_gamma   90.00
#
_symmetry.space_group_name_H-M   'P 1'
#
loop_
_entity.id
_entity.type
_entity.pdbx_description
1 polymer ?
#
loop_
_entity_poly.entity_id
_entity_poly.type
_entity_poly.pdbx_seq_one_letter_code
_entity_poly.pdbx_strand_id
1 'polypeptide(L)' 'MPHTDIATMLDIDPKTLRKHFHSELARGSIEATAKVGQSLFRMATEGNNVAAAIFWMKARAGWREKHDIEISGKGGGPIE' A
#
# COMPACT_ATOMS: atom_id res chain seq x y z
N MET A 1 9.55 -2.40 4.12
CA MET A 1 10.82 -2.72 4.81
C MET A 1 11.66 -1.45 4.89
N PRO A 2 11.97 -0.96 6.10
CA PRO A 2 12.89 0.16 6.32
C PRO A 2 14.29 -0.10 5.71
N HIS A 3 14.94 0.94 5.17
CA HIS A 3 16.31 0.81 4.64
C HIS A 3 17.34 0.45 5.72
N THR A 4 17.06 0.70 6.99
CA THR A 4 17.91 0.31 8.13
C THR A 4 18.06 -1.20 8.22
N ASP A 5 16.97 -1.94 8.00
CA ASP A 5 16.95 -3.39 8.13
C ASP A 5 17.73 -4.04 6.98
N ILE A 6 17.64 -3.45 5.77
CA ILE A 6 18.45 -3.83 4.61
C ILE A 6 19.94 -3.59 4.89
N ALA A 7 20.28 -2.47 5.52
CA ALA A 7 21.65 -2.13 5.87
C ALA A 7 22.23 -3.13 6.88
N THR A 8 21.45 -3.52 7.89
CA THR A 8 21.80 -4.58 8.86
C THR A 8 22.01 -5.93 8.18
N MET A 9 21.15 -6.33 7.23
CA MET A 9 21.31 -7.58 6.49
C MET A 9 22.59 -7.63 5.65
N LEU A 10 23.02 -6.48 5.14
CA LEU A 10 24.22 -6.34 4.32
C LEU A 10 25.48 -6.00 5.12
N ASP A 11 25.36 -5.88 6.45
CA ASP A 11 26.43 -5.46 7.37
C ASP A 11 27.14 -4.17 6.94
N ILE A 12 26.37 -3.16 6.53
CA ILE A 12 26.88 -1.84 6.13
C ILE A 12 26.12 -0.71 6.83
N ASP A 13 26.77 0.47 6.92
CA ASP A 13 26.12 1.66 7.46
C ASP A 13 24.95 2.12 6.57
N PRO A 14 23.79 2.52 7.15
CA PRO A 14 22.64 2.99 6.39
C PRO A 14 22.93 4.17 5.44
N LYS A 15 23.89 5.05 5.77
CA LYS A 15 24.32 6.14 4.88
C LYS A 15 25.06 5.60 3.67
N THR A 16 25.93 4.61 3.86
CA THR A 16 26.63 3.91 2.76
C THR A 16 25.62 3.25 1.84
N LEU A 17 24.61 2.55 2.40
CA LEU A 17 23.54 1.95 1.62
C LEU A 17 22.82 2.98 0.75
N ARG A 18 22.38 4.10 1.33
CA ARG A 18 21.64 5.14 0.58
C ARG A 18 22.50 5.88 -0.44
N LYS A 19 23.80 6.05 -0.18
CA LYS A 19 24.72 6.76 -1.07
C LYS A 19 25.07 5.93 -2.30
N HIS A 20 25.24 4.62 -2.13
CA HIS A 20 25.77 3.77 -3.20
C HIS A 20 24.71 2.91 -3.89
N PHE A 21 23.58 2.62 -3.23
CA PHE A 21 22.55 1.69 -3.74
C PHE A 21 21.18 2.36 -3.93
N HIS A 22 21.14 3.69 -4.13
CA HIS A 22 19.88 4.43 -4.26
C HIS A 22 18.99 3.88 -5.39
N SER A 23 19.57 3.62 -6.56
CA SER A 23 18.85 3.13 -7.73
C SER A 23 18.30 1.72 -7.53
N GLU A 24 19.06 0.86 -6.86
CA GLU A 24 18.70 -0.50 -6.52
C GLU A 24 17.56 -0.54 -5.50
N LEU A 25 17.58 0.35 -4.50
CA LEU A 25 16.50 0.50 -3.54
C LEU A 25 15.19 0.93 -4.21
N ALA A 26 15.27 1.93 -5.10
CA ALA A 26 14.12 2.39 -5.87
C ALA A 26 13.57 1.27 -6.77
N ARG A 27 14.44 0.59 -7.51
CA ARG A 27 14.08 -0.53 -8.39
C ARG A 27 13.47 -1.68 -7.60
N GLY A 28 14.06 -2.07 -6.47
CA GLY A 28 13.54 -3.12 -5.60
C GLY A 28 12.14 -2.83 -5.09
N SER A 29 11.86 -1.57 -4.73
CA SER A 29 10.50 -1.14 -4.34
C SER A 29 9.50 -1.25 -5.48
N ILE A 30 9.89 -0.86 -6.70
CA ILE A 30 9.04 -0.95 -7.90
C ILE A 30 8.77 -2.41 -8.24
N GLU A 31 9.81 -3.26 -8.27
CA GLU A 31 9.68 -4.69 -8.56
C GLU A 31 8.82 -5.42 -7.52
N ALA A 32 9.00 -5.13 -6.23
CA ALA A 32 8.18 -5.70 -5.16
C ALA A 32 6.70 -5.32 -5.34
N THR A 33 6.43 -4.05 -5.63
CA THR A 33 5.07 -3.54 -5.90
C THR A 33 4.47 -4.22 -7.13
N ALA A 34 5.26 -4.39 -8.20
CA ALA A 34 4.82 -5.06 -9.42
C ALA A 34 4.48 -6.54 -9.19
N LYS A 35 5.31 -7.28 -8.43
CA LYS A 35 5.05 -8.68 -8.04
C LYS A 35 3.77 -8.82 -7.21
N VAL A 36 3.56 -7.93 -6.24
CA VAL A 36 2.32 -7.89 -5.45
C VAL A 36 1.12 -7.59 -6.36
N GLY A 37 1.23 -6.59 -7.24
CA GLY A 37 0.19 -6.27 -8.22
C GLY A 37 -0.15 -7.44 -9.15
N GLN A 38 0.84 -8.18 -9.65
CA GLN A 38 0.64 -9.37 -10.47
C GLN A 38 -0.07 -10.49 -9.68
N SER A 39 0.34 -10.72 -8.43
CA SER A 39 -0.30 -11.71 -7.55
C SER A 39 -1.76 -11.37 -7.27
N LEU A 40 -2.05 -10.08 -6.98
CA LEU A 40 -3.41 -9.57 -6.76
C LEU A 40 -4.27 -9.67 -8.01
N PHE A 41 -3.73 -9.29 -9.17
CA PHE A 41 -4.41 -9.42 -10.45
C PHE A 41 -4.79 -10.87 -10.71
N ARG A 42 -3.85 -11.80 -10.55
CA ARG A 42 -4.09 -13.24 -10.69
C ARG A 42 -5.20 -13.73 -9.75
N MET A 43 -5.14 -13.36 -8.47
CA MET A 43 -6.17 -13.71 -7.48
C MET A 43 -7.55 -13.11 -7.82
N ALA A 44 -7.59 -11.92 -8.44
CA ALA A 44 -8.82 -11.29 -8.85
C ALA A 44 -9.40 -11.89 -10.15
N THR A 45 -8.57 -12.37 -11.07
CA THR A 45 -9.00 -12.87 -12.39
C THR A 45 -9.21 -14.37 -12.47
N GLU A 46 -8.46 -15.17 -11.71
CA GLU A 46 -8.51 -16.64 -11.75
C GLU A 46 -9.44 -17.24 -10.67
N GLY A 47 -9.95 -16.39 -9.77
CA GLY A 47 -11.00 -16.73 -8.80
C GLY A 47 -10.50 -17.08 -7.40
N ASN A 48 -11.41 -16.86 -6.43
CA ASN A 48 -11.34 -17.21 -5.00
C ASN A 48 -10.64 -16.27 -4.00
N ASN A 49 -10.44 -14.98 -4.29
CA ASN A 49 -10.16 -14.02 -3.21
C ASN A 49 -10.77 -12.62 -3.44
N VAL A 50 -11.97 -12.41 -2.89
CA VAL A 50 -12.68 -11.12 -2.89
C VAL A 50 -11.85 -10.00 -2.27
N ALA A 51 -11.00 -10.29 -1.27
CA ALA A 51 -10.18 -9.26 -0.63
C ALA A 51 -9.09 -8.70 -1.58
N ALA A 52 -8.53 -9.52 -2.46
CA ALA A 52 -7.56 -9.07 -3.46
C ALA A 52 -8.21 -8.15 -4.51
N ALA A 53 -9.42 -8.48 -4.95
CA ALA A 53 -10.21 -7.64 -5.86
C ALA A 53 -10.59 -6.30 -5.18
N ILE A 54 -11.08 -6.33 -3.94
CA ILE A 54 -11.40 -5.11 -3.17
C ILE A 54 -10.16 -4.24 -2.99
N PHE A 55 -9.02 -4.85 -2.64
CA PHE A 55 -7.76 -4.12 -2.52
C PHE A 55 -7.37 -3.44 -3.84
N TRP A 56 -7.43 -4.14 -4.97
CA TRP A 56 -7.11 -3.54 -6.28
C TRP A 56 -8.00 -2.34 -6.60
N MET A 57 -9.30 -2.49 -6.39
CA MET A 57 -10.25 -1.43 -6.66
C MET A 57 -9.99 -0.19 -5.77
N LYS A 58 -9.68 -0.40 -4.49
CA LYS A 58 -9.38 0.68 -3.54
C LYS A 58 -8.02 1.33 -3.76
N ALA A 59 -6.97 0.54 -3.97
CA ALA A 59 -5.59 1.02 -4.03
C ALA A 59 -5.22 1.63 -5.39
N ARG A 60 -5.85 1.18 -6.49
CA ARG A 60 -5.42 1.56 -7.85
C ARG A 60 -6.53 1.94 -8.81
N ALA A 61 -7.72 1.36 -8.71
CA ALA A 61 -8.86 1.77 -9.55
C ALA A 61 -9.54 3.08 -9.07
N GLY A 62 -9.02 3.67 -7.98
CA GLY A 62 -9.52 4.93 -7.45
C GLY A 62 -10.88 4.82 -6.75
N TRP A 63 -11.36 3.61 -6.48
CA TRP A 63 -12.57 3.44 -5.67
C TRP A 63 -12.28 3.84 -4.24
N ARG A 64 -13.12 4.71 -3.69
CA ARG A 64 -13.06 5.12 -2.29
C ARG A 64 -14.42 4.82 -1.69
N GLU A 65 -14.45 4.41 -0.43
CA GLU A 65 -15.71 4.36 0.30
C GLU A 65 -16.28 5.77 0.40
N LYS A 66 -17.53 5.94 -0.05
CA LYS A 66 -18.27 7.17 0.15
C LYS A 66 -18.87 7.12 1.55
N HIS A 67 -18.41 8.01 2.42
CA HIS A 67 -19.03 8.21 3.73
C HIS A 67 -19.99 9.39 3.63
N ASP A 68 -21.29 9.10 3.57
CA ASP A 68 -22.33 10.11 3.84
C ASP A 68 -22.51 10.16 5.36
N ILE A 69 -21.87 11.14 6.00
CA ILE A 69 -21.96 11.36 7.45
C ILE A 69 -23.06 12.40 7.70
N GLU A 70 -24.23 11.96 8.15
CA GLU A 70 -25.23 12.86 8.72
C GLU A 70 -24.86 13.14 10.18
N ILE A 71 -24.39 14.36 10.45
CA ILE A 71 -24.16 14.83 11.82
C ILE A 71 -25.43 15.55 12.26
N SER A 72 -26.18 14.93 13.17
CA SER A 72 -27.31 15.56 13.85
C SER A 72 -27.09 15.59 15.37
N GLY A 73 -27.59 16.66 15.99
CA GLY A 73 -27.63 16.82 17.44
C GLY A 73 -28.65 15.88 18.09
N LYS A 74 -28.71 15.89 19.42
CA LYS A 74 -29.60 15.02 20.20
C LYS A 74 -31.05 15.16 19.72
N GLY A 75 -31.62 14.07 19.20
CA GLY A 75 -33.00 14.05 18.69
C GLY A 75 -33.19 14.62 17.28
N GLY A 76 -32.13 14.73 16.47
CA GLY A 76 -32.22 15.27 15.11
C GLY A 76 -32.11 16.80 15.02
N GLY A 77 -31.82 17.46 16.13
CA GLY A 77 -31.64 18.91 16.19
C GLY A 77 -30.27 19.38 15.68
N PRO A 78 -30.01 20.69 15.65
CA PRO A 78 -28.70 21.25 15.30
C PRO A 78 -27.59 20.73 16.22
N ILE A 79 -26.36 20.66 15.69
CA ILE A 79 -25.16 20.42 16.50
C ILE A 79 -24.81 21.68 17.31
N GLU A 80 -24.54 21.52 18.61
CA GLU A 80 -24.00 22.58 19.50
C GLU A 80 -22.47 22.59 19.49
#